data_AF-A0A6G3Y0L8-F1
#
_entry.id   AF-A0A6G3Y0L8-F1
#
_cell.length_a   1.000
_cell.length_b   1.000
_cell.length_c   1.000
_cell.angle_alpha   90.00
_cell.angle_beta   90.00
_cell.angle_gamma   90.00
#
_symmetry.space_group_name_H-M   'P 1'
#
loop_
_entity.id
_entity.type
_entity.pdbx_description
1 polymer ?
#
loop_
_entity_poly.entity_id
_entity_poly.type
_entity_poly.pdbx_seq_one_letter_code
_entity_poly.pdbx_strand_id
1 'polypeptide(L)'
;MPVHRTGTPHASRTSRRPRLAAAGTLLAALALLLTLPGAATAAAPADDTPARGTARLGQGVIEHDGQGGLPRDSRAAQTEGVDVSSHQGNVDWGTLWNSGVKWAYVKATEGTYYKNPYFAQQYNGSYGIGMIRGAYHFATPNTTSGAAQANYFVDNGGGWSRDGKTLPGVLDIEWNP
;
A
#
# COMPACT_ATOMS: atom_id res chain seq x y z
N MET A 1 -51.28 -70.70 -8.98
CA MET A 1 -51.43 -69.40 -9.68
C MET A 1 -52.82 -68.90 -9.31
N PRO A 2 -53.11 -67.63 -8.94
CA PRO A 2 -52.30 -66.41 -9.05
C PRO A 2 -52.33 -65.46 -7.81
N VAL A 3 -51.40 -64.50 -7.86
CA VAL A 3 -51.36 -63.07 -7.48
C VAL A 3 -52.11 -62.47 -6.25
N HIS A 4 -51.35 -61.53 -5.64
CA HIS A 4 -51.72 -60.19 -5.17
C HIS A 4 -52.12 -59.96 -3.69
N ARG A 5 -51.27 -59.12 -3.07
CA ARG A 5 -51.54 -57.74 -2.60
C ARG A 5 -51.44 -57.48 -1.09
N THR A 6 -50.55 -56.53 -0.79
CA THR A 6 -50.68 -55.34 0.09
C THR A 6 -51.47 -55.43 1.38
N GLY A 7 -50.83 -54.93 2.44
CA GLY A 7 -51.54 -54.23 3.50
C GLY A 7 -50.76 -54.19 4.80
N THR A 8 -50.09 -53.08 5.07
CA THR A 8 -49.89 -52.65 6.46
C THR A 8 -51.15 -51.94 6.94
N PRO A 9 -51.68 -52.28 8.12
CA PRO A 9 -52.54 -51.39 8.86
C PRO A 9 -51.87 -50.85 10.12
N HIS A 10 -52.21 -49.58 10.38
CA HIS A 10 -52.35 -48.90 11.65
C HIS A 10 -52.31 -49.78 12.92
N ALA A 11 -51.68 -49.27 13.98
CA ALA A 11 -52.43 -48.50 14.97
C ALA A 11 -51.55 -47.92 16.08
N SER A 12 -51.98 -46.74 16.48
CA SER A 12 -51.63 -45.95 17.65
C SER A 12 -51.59 -46.75 18.96
N ARG A 13 -50.64 -46.39 19.83
CA ARG A 13 -50.89 -46.31 21.28
C ARG A 13 -50.00 -45.26 21.92
N THR A 14 -50.65 -44.17 22.31
CA THR A 14 -50.15 -43.18 23.26
C THR A 14 -49.87 -43.82 24.61
N SER A 15 -48.69 -43.59 25.18
CA SER A 15 -48.48 -43.77 26.62
C SER A 15 -47.30 -42.94 27.14
N ARG A 16 -47.69 -41.87 27.84
CA ARG A 16 -47.12 -41.38 29.11
C ARG A 16 -45.63 -41.02 29.13
N ARG A 17 -45.40 -39.70 29.12
CA ARG A 17 -44.19 -39.03 29.63
C ARG A 17 -44.01 -39.31 31.14
N PRO A 18 -42.75 -39.37 31.61
CA PRO A 18 -42.40 -38.74 32.86
C PRO A 18 -41.34 -37.65 32.66
N ARG A 19 -41.50 -36.62 33.47
CA ARG A 19 -40.83 -35.33 33.46
C ARG A 19 -39.42 -35.45 34.06
N LEU A 20 -38.43 -35.91 33.29
CA LEU A 20 -37.02 -35.92 33.71
C LEU A 20 -36.08 -35.65 32.54
N ALA A 21 -36.28 -34.54 31.83
CA ALA A 21 -35.36 -34.14 30.74
C ALA A 21 -35.29 -32.61 30.54
N ALA A 22 -35.64 -31.81 31.55
CA ALA A 22 -35.58 -30.34 31.44
C ALA A 22 -34.37 -29.72 32.17
N ALA A 23 -33.65 -30.47 33.01
CA ALA A 23 -32.51 -29.95 33.77
C ALA A 23 -31.14 -30.20 33.10
N GLY A 24 -31.04 -31.18 32.19
CA GLY A 24 -29.77 -31.52 31.52
C GLY A 24 -29.45 -30.68 30.27
N THR A 25 -30.45 -30.05 29.65
CA THR A 25 -30.27 -29.33 28.37
C THR A 25 -29.86 -27.88 28.55
N LEU A 26 -30.13 -27.24 29.69
CA LEU A 26 -29.74 -25.84 29.91
C LEU A 26 -28.23 -25.67 30.21
N LEU A 27 -27.59 -26.64 30.87
CA LEU A 27 -26.15 -26.56 31.16
C LEU A 27 -25.27 -26.89 29.94
N ALA A 28 -25.73 -27.76 29.04
CA ALA A 28 -25.02 -28.02 27.78
C ALA A 28 -25.14 -26.86 26.78
N ALA A 29 -26.27 -26.14 26.78
CA ALA A 29 -26.46 -24.97 25.91
C ALA A 29 -25.63 -23.76 26.37
N LEU A 30 -25.40 -23.58 27.67
CA LEU A 30 -24.59 -22.47 28.18
C LEU A 30 -23.07 -22.71 28.00
N ALA A 31 -22.62 -23.98 28.07
CA ALA A 31 -21.22 -24.32 27.84
C ALA A 31 -20.80 -24.23 26.35
N LEU A 32 -21.75 -24.34 25.41
CA LEU A 32 -21.46 -24.20 23.97
C LEU A 32 -21.41 -22.74 23.49
N LEU A 33 -21.87 -21.78 24.30
CA LEU A 33 -21.79 -20.34 24.01
C LEU A 33 -20.43 -19.72 24.38
N LEU A 34 -19.59 -20.44 25.12
CA LEU A 34 -18.26 -19.97 25.58
C LEU A 34 -17.10 -20.45 24.69
N THR A 35 -17.36 -21.24 23.65
CA THR A 35 -16.34 -21.74 22.71
C THR A 35 -16.56 -21.28 21.27
N LEU A 36 -17.40 -20.26 21.04
CA LEU A 36 -17.45 -19.62 19.74
C LEU A 36 -16.11 -18.89 19.54
N PRO A 37 -15.32 -19.21 18.50
CA PRO A 37 -14.20 -18.36 18.13
C PRO A 37 -14.79 -17.01 17.80
N GLY A 38 -14.47 -15.99 18.60
CA GLY A 38 -14.80 -14.62 18.26
C GLY A 38 -14.32 -14.38 16.84
N ALA A 39 -15.24 -13.99 15.94
CA ALA A 39 -14.83 -13.53 14.63
C ALA A 39 -13.89 -12.36 14.89
N ALA A 40 -12.59 -12.59 14.67
CA ALA A 40 -11.62 -11.52 14.63
C ALA A 40 -12.09 -10.62 13.49
N THR A 41 -12.72 -9.50 13.84
CA THR A 41 -12.89 -8.41 12.89
C THR A 41 -11.47 -8.06 12.48
N ALA A 42 -11.06 -8.45 11.28
CA ALA A 42 -9.86 -7.89 10.69
C ALA A 42 -10.05 -6.37 10.78
N ALA A 43 -9.23 -5.71 11.58
CA ALA A 43 -9.15 -4.26 11.50
C ALA A 43 -8.93 -3.96 10.01
N ALA A 44 -9.77 -3.07 9.45
CA ALA A 44 -9.47 -2.56 8.13
C ALA A 44 -8.00 -2.11 8.14
N PRO A 45 -7.22 -2.39 7.08
CA PRO A 45 -5.85 -1.90 7.02
C PRO A 45 -5.91 -0.42 7.37
N ALA A 46 -5.08 0.00 8.34
CA ALA A 46 -4.92 1.42 8.59
C ALA A 46 -4.62 2.05 7.23
N ASP A 47 -5.38 3.07 6.87
CA ASP A 47 -5.16 3.80 5.64
C ASP A 47 -3.89 4.63 5.88
N ASP A 48 -2.74 3.97 5.78
CA ASP A 48 -1.40 4.55 6.00
C ASP A 48 -1.04 5.54 4.89
N THR A 49 -1.95 5.73 3.93
CA THR A 49 -1.86 6.75 2.89
C THR A 49 -1.88 8.13 3.55
N PRO A 50 -0.77 8.89 3.50
CA PRO A 50 -0.74 10.23 4.07
C PRO A 50 -1.76 11.11 3.36
N ALA A 51 -2.44 11.98 4.12
CA ALA A 51 -3.30 12.97 3.50
C ALA A 51 -2.53 13.77 2.45
N ARG A 52 -3.17 14.13 1.34
CA ARG A 52 -2.53 14.91 0.26
C ARG A 52 -1.84 16.16 0.84
N GLY A 53 -0.61 16.41 0.39
CA GLY A 53 0.24 17.51 0.85
C GLY A 53 0.89 17.33 2.22
N THR A 54 0.70 16.17 2.86
CA THR A 54 1.39 15.86 4.13
C THR A 54 2.65 15.03 3.94
N ALA A 55 2.75 14.34 2.80
CA ALA A 55 3.93 13.57 2.40
C ALA A 55 5.16 14.48 2.27
N ARG A 56 6.32 13.96 2.71
CA ARG A 56 7.60 14.65 2.64
C ARG A 56 8.74 13.66 2.43
N LEU A 57 9.81 14.11 1.79
CA LEU A 57 11.04 13.32 1.68
C LEU A 57 11.50 12.86 3.08
N GLY A 58 11.85 11.58 3.19
CA GLY A 58 12.24 10.96 4.46
C GLY A 58 11.09 10.68 5.43
N GLN A 59 9.84 10.57 4.96
CA GLN A 59 8.73 10.26 5.87
C GLN A 59 8.89 8.89 6.57
N GLY A 60 9.49 7.89 5.90
CA GLY A 60 9.83 6.61 6.52
C GLY A 60 10.81 6.74 7.71
N VAL A 61 11.62 7.80 7.75
CA VAL A 61 12.48 8.12 8.91
C VAL A 61 11.64 8.45 10.14
N ILE A 62 10.45 9.07 9.99
CA ILE A 62 9.59 9.37 11.15
C ILE A 62 8.94 8.11 11.67
N GLU A 63 8.49 7.24 10.76
CA GLU A 63 7.91 5.94 11.11
C GLU A 63 8.91 5.06 11.86
N HIS A 64 10.21 5.15 11.49
CA HIS A 64 11.25 4.32 12.07
C HIS A 64 11.98 4.96 13.29
N ASP A 65 12.32 6.25 13.22
CA ASP A 65 13.22 6.94 14.17
C ASP A 65 12.53 8.04 15.03
N GLY A 66 11.25 8.35 14.77
CA GLY A 66 10.47 9.35 15.50
C GLY A 66 10.71 10.81 15.07
N GLN A 67 10.06 11.78 15.75
CA GLN A 67 10.02 13.18 15.31
C GLN A 67 11.29 14.02 15.60
N GLY A 68 12.37 13.42 16.08
CA GLY A 68 13.55 14.09 16.64
C GLY A 68 14.42 14.93 15.69
N GLY A 69 14.04 15.08 14.41
CA GLY A 69 14.86 15.76 13.39
C GLY A 69 14.10 16.69 12.44
N LEU A 70 12.84 17.04 12.73
CA LEU A 70 12.02 17.80 11.77
C LEU A 70 12.31 19.32 11.80
N PRO A 71 12.41 19.99 10.64
CA PRO A 71 12.32 21.44 10.55
C PRO A 71 10.94 21.92 11.05
N ARG A 72 10.92 23.02 11.82
CA ARG A 72 9.69 23.60 12.42
C ARG A 72 8.71 24.16 11.39
N ASP A 73 7.42 24.15 11.77
CA ASP A 73 6.17 24.33 11.01
C ASP A 73 5.96 25.63 10.20
N SER A 74 6.96 26.48 9.98
CA SER A 74 6.81 27.59 9.03
C SER A 74 6.96 27.06 7.60
N ARG A 75 6.03 26.21 7.16
CA ARG A 75 5.94 25.82 5.76
C ARG A 75 5.36 27.00 4.99
N ALA A 76 6.18 27.64 4.16
CA ALA A 76 5.67 28.51 3.09
C ALA A 76 4.56 27.76 2.33
N ALA A 77 3.63 28.47 1.70
CA ALA A 77 2.62 27.83 0.85
C ALA A 77 3.32 26.83 -0.10
N GLN A 78 3.15 25.53 0.16
CA GLN A 78 3.89 24.50 -0.55
C GLN A 78 3.13 24.22 -1.85
N THR A 79 3.81 24.39 -2.97
CA THR A 79 3.31 23.85 -4.24
C THR A 79 3.31 22.34 -4.14
N GLU A 80 2.14 21.71 -4.31
CA GLU A 80 2.00 20.26 -4.26
C GLU A 80 2.82 19.57 -5.35
N GLY A 81 3.48 18.47 -4.99
CA GLY A 81 4.21 17.61 -5.91
C GLY A 81 4.00 16.14 -5.60
N VAL A 82 4.66 15.31 -6.38
CA VAL A 82 4.63 13.85 -6.23
C VAL A 82 6.01 13.29 -6.50
N ASP A 83 6.35 12.14 -5.93
CA ASP A 83 7.41 11.29 -6.43
C ASP A 83 6.83 9.93 -6.85
N VAL A 84 7.38 9.35 -7.91
CA VAL A 84 6.90 8.07 -8.48
C VAL A 84 8.06 7.15 -8.83
N SER A 85 7.76 5.86 -8.89
CA SER A 85 8.70 4.80 -9.21
C SER A 85 8.01 3.72 -10.05
N SER A 86 8.68 2.59 -10.28
CA SER A 86 8.04 1.44 -10.94
C SER A 86 6.83 0.90 -10.18
N HIS A 87 6.69 1.19 -8.88
CA HIS A 87 5.53 0.77 -8.08
C HIS A 87 4.21 1.33 -8.62
N GLN A 88 4.23 2.49 -9.28
CA GLN A 88 3.04 3.11 -9.87
C GLN A 88 2.80 2.70 -11.32
N GLY A 89 3.77 2.08 -12.00
CA GLY A 89 3.67 1.79 -13.44
C GLY A 89 3.49 3.07 -14.29
N ASN A 90 2.63 3.00 -15.31
CA ASN A 90 2.30 4.19 -16.10
C ASN A 90 1.41 5.15 -15.29
N VAL A 91 1.78 6.43 -15.27
CA VAL A 91 1.07 7.46 -14.51
C VAL A 91 0.15 8.28 -15.42
N ASP A 92 -1.09 8.51 -14.97
CA ASP A 92 -2.00 9.48 -15.56
C ASP A 92 -1.67 10.90 -15.06
N TRP A 93 -0.80 11.57 -15.81
CA TRP A 93 -0.33 12.91 -15.51
C TRP A 93 -1.42 13.99 -15.61
N GLY A 94 -2.44 13.79 -16.45
CA GLY A 94 -3.56 14.72 -16.58
C GLY A 94 -4.38 14.77 -15.30
N THR A 95 -4.67 13.60 -14.72
CA THR A 95 -5.37 13.49 -13.43
C THR A 95 -4.58 14.19 -12.32
N LEU A 96 -3.27 13.95 -12.20
CA LEU A 96 -2.45 14.60 -11.18
C LEU A 96 -2.39 16.13 -11.37
N TRP A 97 -2.19 16.60 -12.61
CA TRP A 97 -2.15 18.02 -12.93
C TRP A 97 -3.44 18.74 -12.53
N ASN A 98 -4.60 18.17 -12.88
CA ASN A 98 -5.91 18.72 -12.56
C ASN A 98 -6.21 18.68 -11.06
N SER A 99 -5.55 17.80 -10.32
CA SER A 99 -5.70 17.66 -8.87
C SER A 99 -4.86 18.65 -8.04
N GLY A 100 -4.03 19.47 -8.70
CA GLY A 100 -3.21 20.51 -8.07
C GLY A 100 -1.71 20.20 -8.00
N VAL A 101 -1.28 19.00 -8.40
CA VAL A 101 0.15 18.62 -8.45
C VAL A 101 0.85 19.39 -9.58
N LYS A 102 2.02 19.99 -9.29
CA LYS A 102 2.76 20.84 -10.26
C LYS A 102 4.21 20.46 -10.47
N TRP A 103 4.76 19.57 -9.65
CA TRP A 103 6.10 19.02 -9.87
C TRP A 103 6.16 17.53 -9.57
N ALA A 104 7.13 16.84 -10.18
CA ALA A 104 7.32 15.41 -10.01
C ALA A 104 8.81 15.04 -9.83
N TYR A 105 9.11 14.15 -8.89
CA TYR A 105 10.35 13.37 -8.90
C TYR A 105 10.08 11.95 -9.43
N VAL A 106 11.00 11.40 -10.22
CA VAL A 106 10.85 10.06 -10.81
C VAL A 106 12.06 9.21 -10.46
N LYS A 107 11.87 8.01 -9.91
CA LYS A 107 12.97 7.06 -9.65
C LYS A 107 13.64 6.76 -10.98
N ALA A 108 14.92 7.09 -11.12
CA ALA A 108 15.70 6.71 -12.29
C ALA A 108 16.41 5.37 -12.06
N THR A 109 17.11 5.27 -10.93
CA THR A 109 18.06 4.18 -10.66
C THR A 109 18.09 3.78 -9.19
N GLU A 110 18.64 2.60 -8.95
CA GLU A 110 18.96 2.10 -7.62
C GLU A 110 20.28 1.32 -7.69
N GLY A 111 21.20 1.61 -6.77
CA GLY A 111 22.56 1.08 -6.79
C GLY A 111 23.23 1.24 -8.16
N THR A 112 23.88 0.19 -8.65
CA THR A 112 24.43 0.16 -10.02
C THR A 112 23.82 -0.95 -10.87
N TYR A 113 22.66 -1.47 -10.45
CA TYR A 113 22.07 -2.67 -11.04
C TYR A 113 20.64 -2.47 -11.56
N TYR A 114 19.91 -1.48 -11.07
CA TYR A 114 18.51 -1.29 -11.42
C TYR A 114 18.26 0.05 -12.11
N LYS A 115 17.44 -0.01 -13.16
CA LYS A 115 16.85 1.15 -13.85
C LYS A 115 15.34 1.01 -13.83
N ASN A 116 14.63 2.09 -13.53
CA ASN A 116 13.18 2.08 -13.55
C ASN A 116 12.67 1.89 -14.99
N PRO A 117 11.97 0.78 -15.31
CA PRO A 117 11.48 0.51 -16.66
C PRO A 117 10.40 1.50 -17.12
N TYR A 118 9.75 2.21 -16.18
CA TYR A 118 8.73 3.22 -16.46
C TYR A 118 9.30 4.64 -16.55
N PHE A 119 10.60 4.83 -16.33
CA PHE A 119 11.23 6.16 -16.24
C PHE A 119 10.88 7.05 -17.44
N ALA A 120 10.97 6.53 -18.67
CA ALA A 120 10.68 7.31 -19.86
C ALA A 120 9.23 7.83 -19.90
N GLN A 121 8.23 7.00 -19.56
CA GLN A 121 6.83 7.42 -19.51
C GLN A 121 6.59 8.42 -18.39
N GLN A 122 7.19 8.18 -17.22
CA GLN A 122 6.97 9.01 -16.05
C GLN A 122 7.65 10.37 -16.19
N TYR A 123 8.91 10.38 -16.61
CA TYR A 123 9.74 11.58 -16.75
C TYR A 123 9.29 12.46 -17.92
N ASN A 124 8.97 11.86 -19.09
CA ASN A 124 8.51 12.65 -20.24
C ASN A 124 7.02 13.01 -20.14
N GLY A 125 6.19 12.16 -19.54
CA GLY A 125 4.77 12.42 -19.36
C GLY A 125 4.49 13.59 -18.42
N SER A 126 5.20 13.65 -17.28
CA SER A 126 5.13 14.79 -16.35
C SER A 126 5.59 16.10 -17.02
N TYR A 127 6.70 16.06 -17.77
CA TYR A 127 7.15 17.21 -18.55
C TYR A 127 6.12 17.66 -19.59
N GLY A 128 5.52 16.70 -20.31
CA GLY A 128 4.55 16.92 -21.39
C GLY A 128 3.25 17.59 -20.93
N ILE A 129 2.78 17.30 -19.70
CA ILE A 129 1.62 18.00 -19.12
C ILE A 129 1.97 19.38 -18.54
N GLY A 130 3.26 19.70 -18.45
CA GLY A 130 3.75 21.01 -18.00
C GLY A 130 4.34 21.05 -16.60
N MET A 131 4.54 19.90 -15.93
CA MET A 131 5.19 19.87 -14.62
C MET A 131 6.69 20.20 -14.72
N ILE A 132 7.20 20.81 -13.65
CA ILE A 132 8.64 20.83 -13.37
C ILE A 132 9.02 19.44 -12.82
N ARG A 133 10.06 18.79 -13.33
CA ARG A 133 10.34 17.40 -12.97
C ARG A 133 11.81 17.09 -12.77
N GLY A 134 12.11 16.18 -11.85
CA GLY A 134 13.45 15.72 -11.51
C GLY A 134 13.51 14.20 -11.43
N ALA A 135 14.73 13.69 -11.28
CA ALA A 135 14.99 12.27 -11.08
C ALA A 135 15.60 12.03 -9.70
N TYR A 136 15.37 10.85 -9.14
CA TYR A 136 16.05 10.42 -7.90
C TYR A 136 16.73 9.07 -8.05
N HIS A 137 17.72 8.85 -7.19
CA HIS A 137 18.51 7.63 -7.08
C HIS A 137 18.36 7.03 -5.68
N PHE A 138 17.93 5.78 -5.59
CA PHE A 138 17.92 5.05 -4.32
C PHE A 138 19.30 4.46 -4.04
N ALA A 139 19.96 4.97 -3.00
CA ALA A 139 21.33 4.61 -2.67
C ALA A 139 21.38 3.22 -2.02
N THR A 140 22.39 2.45 -2.39
CA THR A 140 22.78 1.22 -1.67
C THR A 140 24.22 1.36 -1.19
N PRO A 141 24.48 2.06 -0.07
CA PRO A 141 25.83 2.50 0.32
C PRO A 141 26.82 1.36 0.56
N ASN A 142 26.32 0.15 0.83
CA ASN A 142 27.11 -1.05 1.09
C ASN A 142 27.50 -1.84 -0.17
N THR A 143 27.00 -1.48 -1.36
CA THR A 143 27.23 -2.28 -2.59
C THR A 143 28.39 -1.77 -3.43
N THR A 144 28.51 -0.45 -3.58
CA THR A 144 29.48 0.22 -4.47
C THR A 144 29.80 1.62 -3.95
N SER A 145 30.86 2.26 -4.47
CA SER A 145 31.21 3.62 -4.07
C SER A 145 30.13 4.64 -4.46
N GLY A 146 30.01 5.72 -3.69
CA GLY A 146 29.08 6.80 -4.00
C GLY A 146 29.34 7.42 -5.39
N ALA A 147 30.60 7.50 -5.81
CA ALA A 147 30.95 7.97 -7.15
C ALA A 147 30.44 7.02 -8.26
N ALA A 148 30.51 5.70 -8.05
CA ALA A 148 29.98 4.73 -9.01
C ALA A 148 28.45 4.86 -9.15
N GLN A 149 27.74 5.01 -8.04
CA GLN A 149 26.28 5.22 -8.03
C GLN A 149 25.89 6.57 -8.64
N ALA A 150 26.63 7.64 -8.37
CA ALA A 150 26.40 8.96 -8.96
C ALA A 150 26.57 8.95 -10.48
N ASN A 151 27.64 8.32 -10.99
CA ASN A 151 27.84 8.17 -12.44
C ASN A 151 26.70 7.34 -13.06
N TYR A 152 26.35 6.22 -12.43
CA TYR A 152 25.24 5.37 -12.89
C TYR A 152 23.91 6.14 -12.94
N PHE A 153 23.62 6.95 -11.93
CA PHE A 153 22.44 7.80 -11.90
C PHE A 153 22.42 8.82 -13.05
N VAL A 154 23.50 9.59 -13.23
CA VAL A 154 23.58 10.63 -14.27
C VAL A 154 23.45 10.02 -15.67
N ASP A 155 24.13 8.90 -15.93
CA ASP A 155 24.12 8.20 -17.22
C ASP A 155 22.76 7.58 -17.56
N ASN A 156 21.87 7.40 -16.58
CA ASN A 156 20.59 6.69 -16.74
C ASN A 156 19.37 7.52 -16.34
N GLY A 157 19.45 8.86 -16.48
CA GLY A 157 18.28 9.75 -16.34
C GLY A 157 18.39 10.80 -15.23
N GLY A 158 19.45 10.76 -14.43
CA GLY A 158 19.74 11.73 -13.37
C GLY A 158 20.34 13.05 -13.84
N GLY A 159 20.60 13.20 -15.14
CA GLY A 159 21.17 14.41 -15.72
C GLY A 159 20.25 15.62 -15.55
N TRP A 160 20.86 16.78 -15.30
CA TRP A 160 20.19 18.08 -15.19
C TRP A 160 20.42 18.94 -16.43
N SER A 161 19.43 19.75 -16.80
CA SER A 161 19.55 20.79 -17.84
C SER A 161 18.92 22.10 -17.37
N ARG A 162 19.45 23.23 -17.87
CA ARG A 162 18.94 24.58 -17.57
C ARG A 162 17.76 24.97 -18.46
N ASP A 163 16.73 24.13 -18.52
CA ASP A 163 15.54 24.33 -19.35
C ASP A 163 14.37 25.02 -18.60
N GLY A 164 14.55 25.32 -17.31
CA GLY A 164 13.51 25.90 -16.45
C GLY A 164 12.44 24.90 -16.01
N LYS A 165 12.60 23.61 -16.34
CA LYS A 165 11.66 22.52 -16.04
C LYS A 165 12.33 21.26 -15.47
N THR A 166 13.66 21.21 -15.40
CA THR A 166 14.41 20.10 -14.84
C THR A 166 14.94 20.46 -13.44
N LEU A 167 14.45 19.75 -12.42
CA LEU A 167 14.94 19.86 -11.04
C LEU A 167 16.31 19.20 -10.90
N PRO A 168 17.14 19.63 -9.93
CA PRO A 168 18.37 18.91 -9.59
C PRO A 168 18.05 17.47 -9.16
N GLY A 169 18.96 16.54 -9.45
CA GLY A 169 18.81 15.15 -9.03
C GLY A 169 18.81 14.99 -7.51
N VAL A 170 18.05 14.02 -7.00
CA VAL A 170 17.96 13.71 -5.57
C VAL A 170 18.69 12.41 -5.25
N LEU A 171 19.50 12.45 -4.20
CA LEU A 171 20.01 11.27 -3.51
C LEU A 171 18.96 10.84 -2.49
N ASP A 172 18.34 9.70 -2.74
CA ASP A 172 17.47 9.04 -1.78
C ASP A 172 18.33 8.08 -0.94
N ILE A 173 18.58 8.46 0.30
CA ILE A 173 19.40 7.74 1.26
C ILE A 173 18.60 7.56 2.54
N GLU A 174 17.91 6.44 2.59
CA GLU A 174 17.04 6.08 3.69
C GLU A 174 17.22 4.60 4.06
N TRP A 175 16.30 4.07 4.86
CA TRP A 175 16.31 2.66 5.23
C TRP A 175 16.08 1.78 4.00
N ASN A 176 16.82 0.67 3.93
CA ASN A 176 16.60 -0.31 2.87
C ASN A 176 15.28 -1.05 3.14
N PRO A 177 14.27 -0.94 2.26
CA PRO A 177 12.97 -1.58 2.45
C PRO A 177 13.01 -3.11 2.34
#